data_AF-A0A3B8IH24-F1
#
_entry.id   AF-A0A3B8IH24-F1
#
_cell.length_a   1.000
_cell.length_b   1.000
_cell.length_c   1.000
_cell.angle_alpha   90.00
_cell.angle_beta   90.00
_cell.angle_gamma   90.00
#
_symmetry.space_group_name_H-M   'P 1'
#
loop_
_entity.id
_entity.type
_entity.pdbx_description
1 polymer ?
#
loop_
_entity_poly.entity_id
_entity_poly.type
_entity_poly.pdbx_seq_one_letter_code
_entity_poly.pdbx_strand_id
1 'polypeptide(L)'
;GGDIVVCGSPGQKTRLPDGSFVSLELPESKDFKSNQLYQLTFAFEDEKGEPSELEPYLGMMGHAVVFKEDGSVYIHLHPVGSYSMASQEVMESRFEGQTGRVDWDTLQTQKVFRDSIDQVIAELNRLPYAERDSLLGIGMDHSFEDPDHPDHSVVKFPYAFPEAGQYRIYVQMKRKGKILNGAFDVEVGD
;
A
#
# COMPACT_ATOMS: atom_id res chain seq x y z
N GLY A 1 -9.10 -25.06 -0.58
CA GLY A 1 -10.04 -23.94 -0.80
C GLY A 1 -9.96 -23.59 -2.26
N GLY A 2 -11.08 -23.34 -2.94
CA GLY A 2 -11.16 -23.36 -4.40
C GLY A 2 -10.26 -22.35 -5.10
N ASP A 3 -9.51 -22.83 -6.08
CA ASP A 3 -8.86 -22.03 -7.13
C ASP A 3 -9.95 -21.26 -7.89
N ILE A 4 -9.93 -19.93 -7.81
CA ILE A 4 -10.81 -19.08 -8.62
C ILE A 4 -9.93 -18.29 -9.58
N VAL A 5 -10.38 -18.29 -10.82
CA VAL A 5 -9.71 -17.67 -11.95
C VAL A 5 -10.14 -16.19 -12.00
N VAL A 6 -9.25 -15.28 -11.61
CA VAL A 6 -9.43 -13.85 -11.84
C VAL A 6 -8.96 -13.62 -13.28
N CYS A 7 -9.89 -13.35 -14.22
CA CYS A 7 -9.58 -13.03 -15.61
C CYS A 7 -8.55 -13.95 -16.34
N GLY A 8 -8.60 -15.26 -16.09
CA GLY A 8 -7.72 -16.26 -16.72
C GLY A 8 -6.49 -16.65 -15.91
N SER A 9 -6.15 -15.90 -14.86
CA SER A 9 -5.02 -16.17 -13.95
C SER A 9 -5.49 -16.92 -12.70
N PRO A 10 -4.73 -17.92 -12.21
CA PRO A 10 -5.02 -18.56 -10.94
C PRO A 10 -4.96 -17.53 -9.81
N GLY A 11 -5.91 -17.56 -8.87
CA GLY A 11 -5.95 -16.62 -7.76
C GLY A 11 -6.45 -17.25 -6.46
N GLN A 12 -6.01 -16.70 -5.33
CA GLN A 12 -6.56 -17.02 -4.01
C GLN A 12 -7.65 -16.00 -3.68
N LYS A 13 -8.85 -16.44 -3.29
CA LYS A 13 -9.99 -15.57 -2.98
C LYS A 13 -10.41 -15.71 -1.52
N THR A 14 -10.70 -14.59 -0.86
CA THR A 14 -11.21 -14.56 0.52
C THR A 14 -12.44 -13.67 0.64
N ARG A 15 -13.32 -14.01 1.60
CA ARG A 15 -14.56 -13.28 1.88
C ARG A 15 -14.32 -12.24 2.96
N LEU A 16 -14.80 -11.02 2.72
CA LEU A 16 -14.69 -9.89 3.64
C LEU A 16 -15.89 -9.82 4.60
N PRO A 17 -15.76 -9.14 5.75
CA PRO A 17 -16.83 -9.03 6.75
C PRO A 17 -18.14 -8.42 6.27
N ASP A 18 -18.12 -7.59 5.22
CA ASP A 18 -19.32 -7.00 4.62
C ASP A 18 -19.99 -7.91 3.57
N GLY A 19 -19.45 -9.12 3.36
CA GLY A 19 -19.96 -10.09 2.40
C GLY A 19 -19.33 -10.00 1.01
N SER A 20 -18.53 -8.95 0.74
CA SER A 20 -17.77 -8.80 -0.49
C SER A 20 -16.56 -9.74 -0.53
N PHE A 21 -15.79 -9.71 -1.60
CA PHE A 21 -14.62 -10.56 -1.77
C PHE A 21 -13.39 -9.76 -2.20
N VAL A 22 -12.22 -10.32 -1.89
CA VAL A 22 -10.95 -9.89 -2.45
C VAL A 22 -10.18 -11.11 -2.92
N SER A 23 -9.56 -10.97 -4.08
CA SER A 23 -8.74 -11.99 -4.71
C SER A 23 -7.31 -11.48 -4.89
N LEU A 24 -6.32 -12.30 -4.52
CA LEU A 24 -4.92 -12.12 -4.89
C LEU A 24 -4.66 -12.91 -6.17
N GLU A 25 -4.18 -12.24 -7.22
CA GLU A 25 -3.70 -12.91 -8.43
C GLU A 25 -2.37 -13.62 -8.15
N LEU A 26 -2.27 -14.88 -8.56
CA LEU A 26 -1.04 -15.65 -8.51
C LEU A 26 -0.33 -15.58 -9.88
N PRO A 27 1.01 -15.75 -9.90
CA PRO A 27 1.75 -15.92 -11.15
C PRO A 27 1.21 -17.12 -11.96
N GLU A 28 1.50 -17.17 -13.26
CA GLU A 28 1.14 -18.34 -14.10
C GLU A 28 1.73 -19.65 -13.56
N SER A 29 2.91 -19.59 -12.94
CA SER A 29 3.55 -20.72 -12.26
C SER A 29 2.79 -21.19 -11.01
N LYS A 30 1.75 -20.45 -10.57
CA LYS A 30 1.02 -20.57 -9.30
C LYS A 30 1.86 -20.33 -8.04
N ASP A 31 3.17 -20.38 -8.16
CA ASP A 31 4.11 -20.16 -7.07
C ASP A 31 4.87 -18.85 -7.24
N PHE A 32 5.02 -18.11 -6.15
CA PHE A 32 5.96 -16.99 -6.05
C PHE A 32 7.39 -17.51 -5.83
N LYS A 33 8.38 -16.77 -6.31
CA LYS A 33 9.80 -17.08 -6.13
C LYS A 33 10.53 -15.96 -5.42
N SER A 34 11.54 -16.34 -4.66
CA SER A 34 12.44 -15.39 -4.04
C SER A 34 13.19 -14.58 -5.11
N ASN A 35 13.58 -13.35 -4.78
CA ASN A 35 14.40 -12.47 -5.61
C ASN A 35 13.82 -12.11 -6.99
N GLN A 36 12.51 -12.33 -7.19
CA GLN A 36 11.78 -11.94 -8.38
C GLN A 36 10.80 -10.81 -8.05
N LEU A 37 10.75 -9.78 -8.91
CA LEU A 37 9.80 -8.68 -8.77
C LEU A 37 8.42 -9.13 -9.29
N TYR A 38 7.41 -8.97 -8.44
CA TYR A 38 6.01 -9.20 -8.76
C TYR A 38 5.19 -7.93 -8.57
N GLN A 39 4.10 -7.85 -9.33
CA GLN A 39 2.98 -6.96 -9.02
C GLN A 39 1.97 -7.78 -8.22
N LEU A 40 1.89 -7.56 -6.91
CA LEU A 40 0.88 -8.18 -6.07
C LEU A 40 -0.46 -7.51 -6.40
N THR A 41 -1.24 -8.12 -7.28
CA THR A 41 -2.52 -7.59 -7.77
C THR A 41 -3.66 -8.11 -6.90
N PHE A 42 -4.45 -7.20 -6.35
CA PHE A 42 -5.66 -7.49 -5.61
C PHE A 42 -6.88 -6.97 -6.37
N ALA A 43 -7.82 -7.86 -6.67
CA ALA A 43 -9.10 -7.53 -7.28
C ALA A 43 -10.22 -7.62 -6.25
N PHE A 44 -11.07 -6.59 -6.22
CA PHE A 44 -12.16 -6.45 -5.27
C PHE A 44 -13.51 -6.61 -5.95
N GLU A 45 -14.31 -7.51 -5.41
CA GLU A 45 -15.63 -7.85 -5.94
C GLU A 45 -16.69 -7.66 -4.86
N ASP A 46 -17.88 -7.22 -5.24
CA ASP A 46 -19.01 -7.13 -4.35
C ASP A 46 -19.65 -8.52 -4.07
N GLU A 47 -20.75 -8.53 -3.33
CA GLU A 47 -21.48 -9.76 -2.97
C GLU A 47 -22.01 -10.53 -4.19
N LYS A 48 -22.16 -9.86 -5.35
CA LYS A 48 -22.64 -10.43 -6.61
C LYS A 48 -21.51 -10.88 -7.53
N GLY A 49 -20.26 -10.60 -7.16
CA GLY A 49 -19.07 -10.85 -8.00
C GLY A 49 -18.79 -9.73 -9.01
N GLU A 50 -19.42 -8.56 -8.87
CA GLU A 50 -19.15 -7.40 -9.72
C GLU A 50 -17.97 -6.59 -9.17
N PRO A 51 -17.15 -5.93 -10.01
CA PRO A 51 -16.07 -5.06 -9.54
C PRO A 51 -16.56 -4.04 -8.50
N SER A 52 -15.85 -3.93 -7.39
CA SER A 52 -16.19 -2.99 -6.31
C SER A 52 -15.55 -1.63 -6.53
N GLU A 53 -16.33 -0.57 -6.30
CA GLU A 53 -15.80 0.79 -6.18
C GLU A 53 -15.11 0.95 -4.81
N LEU A 54 -13.80 1.22 -4.83
CA LEU A 54 -13.02 1.49 -3.63
C LEU A 54 -12.98 2.99 -3.32
N GLU A 55 -12.83 3.29 -2.04
CA GLU A 55 -12.58 4.63 -1.54
C GLU A 55 -11.12 4.75 -1.08
N PRO A 56 -10.50 5.91 -1.25
CA PRO A 56 -9.23 6.19 -0.61
C PRO A 56 -9.32 6.03 0.92
N TYR A 57 -8.35 5.32 1.48
CA TYR A 57 -8.10 5.23 2.91
C TYR A 57 -6.70 5.73 3.17
N LEU A 58 -6.54 6.71 4.07
CA LEU A 58 -5.25 7.38 4.29
C LEU A 58 -4.58 7.77 2.96
N GLY A 59 -5.32 8.46 2.09
CA GLY A 59 -4.85 8.95 0.79
C GLY A 59 -4.91 7.92 -0.36
N MET A 60 -4.72 6.63 -0.12
CA MET A 60 -4.54 5.64 -1.19
C MET A 60 -5.67 4.62 -1.31
N MET A 61 -5.78 3.97 -2.47
CA MET A 61 -6.77 2.92 -2.75
C MET A 61 -6.52 1.60 -2.00
N GLY A 62 -5.41 1.49 -1.27
CA GLY A 62 -5.17 0.35 -0.39
C GLY A 62 -3.80 0.41 0.30
N HIS A 63 -3.62 -0.47 1.27
CA HIS A 63 -2.36 -0.73 1.96
C HIS A 63 -2.15 -2.23 2.04
N ALA A 64 -0.90 -2.69 1.99
CA ALA A 64 -0.60 -4.10 2.21
C ALA A 64 0.52 -4.29 3.21
N VAL A 65 0.49 -5.42 3.91
CA VAL A 65 1.58 -5.87 4.78
C VAL A 65 1.98 -7.26 4.35
N VAL A 66 3.27 -7.48 4.11
CA VAL A 66 3.83 -8.81 3.86
C VAL A 66 4.66 -9.20 5.08
N PHE A 67 4.36 -10.37 5.63
CA PHE A 67 4.98 -10.91 6.83
C PHE A 67 5.43 -12.35 6.59
N LYS A 68 6.69 -12.68 6.87
CA LYS A 68 7.15 -14.07 6.87
C LYS A 68 6.87 -14.71 8.23
N GLU A 69 6.42 -15.96 8.25
CA GLU A 69 5.95 -16.63 9.47
C GLU A 69 7.02 -16.72 10.58
N ASP A 70 8.30 -16.81 10.22
CA ASP A 70 9.44 -16.85 11.15
C ASP A 70 9.83 -15.46 11.70
N GLY A 71 9.18 -14.39 11.24
CA GLY A 71 9.42 -13.02 11.64
C GLY A 71 10.64 -12.34 11.02
N SER A 72 11.35 -12.97 10.07
CA SER A 72 12.51 -12.34 9.43
C SER A 72 12.14 -11.22 8.44
N VAL A 73 10.88 -11.21 7.97
CA VAL A 73 10.35 -10.18 7.07
C VAL A 73 9.06 -9.58 7.64
N TYR A 74 9.02 -8.25 7.73
CA TYR A 74 7.82 -7.45 7.95
C TYR A 74 7.94 -6.17 7.12
N ILE A 75 7.06 -5.99 6.14
CA ILE A 75 7.08 -4.83 5.26
C ILE A 75 5.67 -4.30 5.03
N HIS A 76 5.55 -2.97 5.06
CA HIS A 76 4.33 -2.25 4.72
C HIS A 76 4.48 -1.67 3.31
N LEU A 77 3.46 -1.86 2.47
CA LEU A 77 3.47 -1.57 1.04
C LEU A 77 2.34 -0.60 0.68
N HIS A 78 2.62 0.26 -0.30
CA HIS A 78 1.64 1.13 -0.94
C HIS A 78 1.46 0.76 -2.42
N PRO A 79 0.33 1.12 -3.06
CA PRO A 79 0.05 0.69 -4.43
C PRO A 79 1.05 1.24 -5.46
N VAL A 80 1.65 2.39 -5.15
CA VAL A 80 2.72 2.98 -5.96
C VAL A 80 4.11 2.45 -5.61
N GLY A 81 4.27 1.59 -4.60
CA GLY A 81 5.53 0.94 -4.23
C GLY A 81 5.97 1.11 -2.77
N SER A 82 7.15 0.57 -2.45
CA SER A 82 7.73 0.51 -1.08
C SER A 82 8.69 1.66 -0.77
N TYR A 83 8.63 2.77 -1.50
CA TYR A 83 9.36 3.99 -1.13
C TYR A 83 8.47 4.81 -0.19
N SER A 84 9.06 5.41 0.84
CA SER A 84 8.33 6.44 1.57
C SER A 84 8.01 7.57 0.60
N MET A 85 6.80 8.14 0.66
CA MET A 85 6.43 9.28 -0.20
C MET A 85 7.45 10.43 -0.07
N ALA A 86 7.98 10.62 1.14
CA ALA A 86 9.07 11.56 1.40
C ALA A 86 10.35 11.23 0.60
N SER A 87 10.68 9.94 0.43
CA SER A 87 11.81 9.51 -0.40
C SER A 87 11.54 9.73 -1.90
N GLN A 88 10.32 9.51 -2.36
CA GLN A 88 9.91 9.78 -3.75
C GLN A 88 9.98 11.28 -4.05
N GLU A 89 9.36 12.12 -3.21
CA GLU A 89 9.33 13.58 -3.38
C GLU A 89 10.76 14.18 -3.38
N VAL A 90 11.64 13.69 -2.50
CA VAL A 90 13.06 14.09 -2.49
C VAL A 90 13.79 13.65 -3.76
N MET A 91 13.48 12.46 -4.29
CA MET A 91 14.08 11.95 -5.52
C MET A 91 13.63 12.76 -6.75
N GLU A 92 12.32 13.02 -6.86
CA GLU A 92 11.72 13.82 -7.94
C GLU A 92 12.25 15.26 -7.92
N SER A 93 12.27 15.90 -6.75
CA SER A 93 12.83 17.25 -6.58
C SER A 93 14.30 17.34 -7.05
N ARG A 94 15.10 16.30 -6.79
CA ARG A 94 16.49 16.23 -7.24
C ARG A 94 16.62 16.09 -8.76
N PHE A 95 15.73 15.35 -9.42
CA PHE A 95 15.71 15.28 -10.88
C PHE A 95 15.35 16.63 -11.52
N GLU A 96 14.56 17.43 -10.83
CA GLU A 96 14.22 18.81 -11.22
C GLU A 96 15.30 19.84 -10.84
N GLY A 97 16.44 19.41 -10.28
CA GLY A 97 17.53 20.28 -9.86
C GLY A 97 17.27 21.07 -8.58
N GLN A 98 16.29 20.65 -7.79
CA GLN A 98 15.90 21.24 -6.51
C GLN A 98 16.38 20.37 -5.34
N THR A 99 16.51 20.94 -4.14
CA THR A 99 16.89 20.18 -2.92
C THR A 99 15.73 19.36 -2.34
N GLY A 100 14.51 19.61 -2.84
CA GLY A 100 13.25 19.14 -2.25
C GLY A 100 12.88 19.91 -0.99
N ARG A 101 11.97 19.35 -0.18
CA ARG A 101 11.54 19.90 1.12
C ARG A 101 12.64 20.01 2.18
N VAL A 102 13.79 19.38 1.94
CA VAL A 102 14.93 19.36 2.85
C VAL A 102 16.06 20.20 2.26
N ASP A 103 16.38 21.30 2.91
CA ASP A 103 17.59 22.06 2.64
C ASP A 103 18.77 21.36 3.32
N TRP A 104 19.60 20.70 2.51
CA TRP A 104 20.74 19.90 2.97
C TRP A 104 21.89 20.76 3.51
N ASP A 105 21.93 22.05 3.15
CA ASP A 105 22.99 22.98 3.56
C ASP A 105 22.67 23.67 4.90
N THR A 106 21.43 23.59 5.38
CA THR A 106 20.98 24.20 6.64
C THR A 106 20.44 23.22 7.67
N LEU A 107 20.75 21.91 7.52
CA LEU A 107 20.31 20.87 8.44
C LEU A 107 20.65 21.20 9.90
N GLN A 108 19.59 21.43 10.68
CA GLN A 108 19.71 21.85 12.07
C GLN A 108 20.25 20.72 12.96
N THR A 109 20.94 21.09 14.03
CA THR A 109 21.46 20.12 15.00
C THR A 109 20.33 19.31 15.66
N GLN A 110 20.61 18.07 16.06
CA GLN A 110 19.64 17.15 16.67
C GLN A 110 18.81 17.76 17.81
N LYS A 111 19.40 18.68 18.58
CA LYS A 111 18.73 19.35 19.71
C LYS A 111 17.65 20.33 19.24
N VAL A 112 17.94 21.13 18.22
CA VAL A 112 16.99 22.10 17.65
C VAL A 112 15.92 21.38 16.83
N PHE A 113 16.30 20.30 16.14
CA PHE A 113 15.35 19.42 15.44
C PHE A 113 14.33 18.79 16.40
N ARG A 114 14.76 18.30 17.57
CA ARG A 114 13.83 17.72 18.55
C ARG A 114 12.82 18.75 19.07
N ASP A 115 13.29 19.95 19.41
CA ASP A 115 12.43 21.04 19.90
C ASP A 115 11.42 21.50 18.83
N SER A 116 11.80 21.49 17.55
CA SER A 116 10.89 21.84 16.45
C SER A 116 9.82 20.77 16.21
N ILE A 117 10.15 19.49 16.34
CA ILE A 117 9.16 18.40 16.26
C ILE A 117 8.15 18.50 17.41
N ASP A 118 8.60 18.74 18.64
CA ASP A 118 7.69 18.88 19.79
C ASP A 118 6.74 20.07 19.63
N GLN A 119 7.22 21.18 19.05
CA GLN A 119 6.36 22.33 18.71
C GLN A 119 5.35 22.01 17.61
N VAL A 120 5.76 21.33 16.54
CA VAL A 120 4.87 20.92 15.44
C VAL A 120 3.80 19.94 15.94
N ILE A 121 4.16 18.98 16.79
CA ILE A 121 3.20 18.05 17.41
C ILE A 121 2.21 18.81 18.31
N ALA A 122 2.68 19.78 19.09
CA ALA A 122 1.82 20.61 19.93
C ALA A 122 0.84 21.46 19.11
N GLU A 123 1.26 21.91 17.93
CA GLU A 123 0.42 22.67 17.00
C GLU A 123 -0.61 21.78 16.30
N LEU A 124 -0.21 20.63 15.75
CA LEU A 124 -1.11 19.65 15.15
C LEU A 124 -2.21 19.21 16.12
N ASN A 125 -1.86 18.98 17.39
CA ASN A 125 -2.81 18.58 18.42
C ASN A 125 -3.87 19.64 18.74
N ARG A 126 -3.64 20.91 18.40
CA ARG A 126 -4.60 22.01 18.57
C ARG A 126 -5.57 22.15 17.40
N LEU A 127 -5.28 21.52 16.26
CA LEU A 127 -6.13 21.62 15.08
C LEU A 127 -7.36 20.71 15.16
N PRO A 128 -8.50 21.13 14.59
CA PRO A 128 -9.66 20.27 14.34
C PRO A 128 -9.27 19.02 13.55
N TYR A 129 -9.96 17.90 13.81
CA TYR A 129 -9.61 16.60 13.23
C TYR A 129 -9.47 16.65 11.70
N ALA A 130 -10.46 17.21 10.99
CA ALA A 130 -10.44 17.27 9.52
C ALA A 130 -9.27 18.09 8.96
N GLU A 131 -8.86 19.14 9.65
CA GLU A 131 -7.79 20.05 9.24
C GLU A 131 -6.42 19.45 9.53
N ARG A 132 -6.29 18.79 10.70
CA ARG A 132 -5.12 17.97 11.04
C ARG A 132 -4.93 16.82 10.06
N ASP A 133 -5.99 16.11 9.73
CA ASP A 133 -5.98 14.98 8.79
C ASP A 133 -5.58 15.45 7.39
N SER A 134 -6.10 16.61 6.94
CA SER A 134 -5.69 17.23 5.68
C SER A 134 -4.20 17.64 5.67
N LEU A 135 -3.68 18.19 6.76
CA LEU A 135 -2.26 18.58 6.86
C LEU A 135 -1.32 17.37 6.94
N LEU A 136 -1.72 16.34 7.69
CA LEU A 136 -0.99 15.07 7.77
C LEU A 136 -1.09 14.25 6.47
N GLY A 137 -2.05 14.61 5.60
CA GLY A 137 -2.16 14.13 4.22
C GLY A 137 -1.39 14.95 3.18
N ILE A 138 -0.64 16.00 3.55
CA ILE A 138 0.15 16.78 2.56
C ILE A 138 1.28 15.92 1.99
N GLY A 139 1.31 15.77 0.67
CA GLY A 139 2.18 14.83 -0.06
C GLY A 139 1.44 13.57 -0.53
N MET A 140 0.15 13.47 -0.23
CA MET A 140 -0.79 12.48 -0.78
C MET A 140 -1.64 13.11 -1.90
N ASP A 141 -0.97 13.72 -2.88
CA ASP A 141 -1.62 14.01 -4.16
C ASP A 141 -1.66 12.69 -4.95
N HIS A 142 -2.87 12.20 -5.19
CA HIS A 142 -3.13 10.97 -5.93
C HIS A 142 -3.86 11.24 -7.24
N SER A 143 -3.67 12.42 -7.85
CA SER A 143 -4.04 12.62 -9.25
C SER A 143 -3.06 11.91 -10.19
N PHE A 144 -2.98 10.58 -10.11
CA PHE A 144 -2.52 9.77 -11.23
C PHE A 144 -3.73 8.97 -11.71
N GLU A 145 -4.33 9.43 -12.80
CA GLU A 145 -5.22 8.62 -13.60
C GLU A 145 -4.40 7.42 -14.10
N ASP A 146 -4.68 6.22 -13.58
CA ASP A 146 -4.19 4.98 -14.19
C ASP A 146 -5.05 4.71 -15.43
N PRO A 147 -4.56 4.94 -16.66
CA PRO A 147 -5.36 4.81 -17.87
C PRO A 147 -5.77 3.36 -18.14
N ASP A 148 -5.09 2.39 -17.52
CA ASP A 148 -5.30 0.96 -17.74
C ASP A 148 -6.33 0.35 -16.77
N HIS A 149 -6.70 1.06 -15.69
CA HIS A 149 -7.68 0.61 -14.67
C HIS A 149 -8.70 1.72 -14.34
N PRO A 150 -9.64 2.04 -15.25
CA PRO A 150 -10.67 3.06 -15.01
C PRO A 150 -11.65 2.66 -13.89
N ASP A 151 -11.75 1.37 -13.61
CA ASP A 151 -12.54 0.84 -12.51
C ASP A 151 -11.62 0.68 -11.29
N HIS A 152 -11.76 1.56 -10.29
CA HIS A 152 -11.03 1.61 -9.01
C HIS A 152 -11.20 0.34 -8.12
N SER A 153 -11.31 -0.83 -8.72
CA SER A 153 -11.57 -2.14 -8.13
C SER A 153 -10.33 -3.02 -8.04
N VAL A 154 -9.19 -2.55 -8.56
CA VAL A 154 -7.91 -3.27 -8.57
C VAL A 154 -6.84 -2.42 -7.92
N VAL A 155 -6.03 -3.04 -7.05
CA VAL A 155 -4.89 -2.39 -6.38
C VAL A 155 -3.67 -3.27 -6.53
N LYS A 156 -2.53 -2.70 -6.94
CA LYS A 156 -1.29 -3.44 -7.24
C LYS A 156 -0.18 -2.96 -6.35
N PHE A 157 0.66 -3.85 -5.85
CA PHE A 157 1.83 -3.49 -5.03
C PHE A 157 3.09 -4.13 -5.62
N PRO A 158 4.08 -3.34 -6.10
CA PRO A 158 5.34 -3.92 -6.56
C PRO A 158 6.15 -4.42 -5.37
N TYR A 159 6.52 -5.70 -5.39
CA TYR A 159 7.25 -6.35 -4.31
C TYR A 159 8.10 -7.52 -4.79
N ALA A 160 9.26 -7.72 -4.17
CA ALA A 160 10.12 -8.89 -4.36
C ALA A 160 10.33 -9.59 -3.02
N PHE A 161 10.02 -10.88 -2.95
CA PHE A 161 10.25 -11.66 -1.73
C PHE A 161 11.76 -11.90 -1.55
N PRO A 162 12.37 -11.53 -0.42
CA PRO A 162 13.82 -11.63 -0.25
C PRO A 162 14.30 -13.08 -0.07
N GLU A 163 13.46 -13.94 0.51
CA GLU A 163 13.80 -15.33 0.87
C GLU A 163 12.61 -16.25 0.59
N ALA A 164 12.90 -17.53 0.33
CA ALA A 164 11.87 -18.57 0.31
C ALA A 164 11.25 -18.79 1.71
N GLY A 165 10.01 -19.29 1.75
CA GLY A 165 9.29 -19.63 2.97
C GLY A 165 7.81 -19.32 2.93
N GLN A 166 7.15 -19.45 4.08
CA GLN A 166 5.73 -19.14 4.25
C GLN A 166 5.53 -17.66 4.60
N TYR A 167 4.68 -16.99 3.83
CA TYR A 167 4.31 -15.61 4.03
C TYR A 167 2.82 -15.46 4.22
N ARG A 168 2.44 -14.50 5.08
CA ARG A 168 1.10 -13.96 5.16
C ARG A 168 1.08 -12.55 4.62
N ILE A 169 0.17 -12.30 3.69
CA ILE A 169 -0.07 -11.01 3.08
C ILE A 169 -1.42 -10.49 3.56
N TYR A 170 -1.42 -9.30 4.16
CA TYR A 170 -2.63 -8.57 4.47
C TYR A 170 -2.83 -7.46 3.46
N VAL A 171 -4.07 -7.24 3.05
CA VAL A 171 -4.46 -6.07 2.24
C VAL A 171 -5.60 -5.36 2.95
N GLN A 172 -5.49 -4.04 3.07
CA GLN A 172 -6.44 -3.16 3.74
C GLN A 172 -6.98 -2.15 2.72
N MET A 173 -8.29 -2.00 2.66
CA MET A 173 -8.96 -1.08 1.75
C MET A 173 -10.22 -0.51 2.38
N LYS A 174 -10.77 0.55 1.79
CA LYS A 174 -12.02 1.15 2.24
C LYS A 174 -13.08 1.06 1.16
N ARG A 175 -14.28 0.67 1.57
CA ARG A 175 -15.45 0.55 0.70
C ARG A 175 -16.72 0.83 1.50
N LYS A 176 -17.65 1.59 0.92
CA LYS A 176 -18.92 1.97 1.57
C LYS A 176 -18.69 2.53 2.99
N GLY A 177 -17.67 3.36 3.14
CA GLY A 177 -17.28 3.97 4.42
C GLY A 177 -16.64 3.03 5.45
N LYS A 178 -16.39 1.75 5.11
CA LYS A 178 -15.84 0.75 6.04
C LYS A 178 -14.43 0.35 5.62
N ILE A 179 -13.55 0.15 6.61
CA ILE A 179 -12.22 -0.41 6.40
C ILE A 179 -12.34 -1.94 6.48
N LEU A 180 -11.89 -2.61 5.44
CA LEU A 180 -11.93 -4.06 5.29
C LEU A 180 -10.51 -4.59 5.11
N ASN A 181 -10.25 -5.80 5.64
CA ASN A 181 -8.94 -6.43 5.57
C ASN A 181 -9.07 -7.84 4.97
N GLY A 182 -8.33 -8.11 3.90
CA GLY A 182 -8.09 -9.45 3.36
C GLY A 182 -6.79 -10.02 3.90
N ALA A 183 -6.71 -11.34 4.02
CA ALA A 183 -5.49 -12.05 4.40
C ALA A 183 -5.29 -13.25 3.47
N PHE A 184 -4.05 -13.44 3.04
CA PHE A 184 -3.64 -14.48 2.09
C PHE A 184 -2.39 -15.16 2.61
N ASP A 185 -2.38 -16.49 2.55
CA ASP A 185 -1.20 -17.31 2.87
C ASP A 185 -0.59 -17.78 1.56
N VAL A 186 0.70 -17.49 1.37
CA VAL A 186 1.47 -17.82 0.17
C VAL A 186 2.75 -18.55 0.54
N GLU A 187 3.09 -19.58 -0.23
CA GLU A 187 4.39 -20.24 -0.18
C GLU A 187 5.28 -19.64 -1.26
N VAL A 188 6.49 -19.24 -0.87
CA VAL A 188 7.50 -18.67 -1.77
C VAL A 188 8.63 -19.68 -1.91
N GLY A 189 8.87 -20.12 -3.14
CA GLY A 189 9.99 -20.99 -3.48
C GLY A 189 11.29 -20.22 -3.74
N ASP A 190 12.36 -20.97 -4.00
CA ASP A 190 13.65 -20.40 -4.41
C ASP A 190 13.59 -19.74 -5.80
#